data_AF-A0A3D4ZP75-F1
#
_entry.id   AF-A0A3D4ZP75-F1
#
_cell.length_a   1.000
_cell.length_b   1.000
_cell.length_c   1.000
_cell.angle_alpha   90.00
_cell.angle_beta   90.00
_cell.angle_gamma   90.00
#
_symmetry.space_group_name_H-M   'P 1'
#
loop_
_entity.id
_entity.type
_entity.pdbx_description
1 polymer ?
#
loop_
_entity_poly.entity_id
_entity_poly.type
_entity_poly.pdbx_seq_one_letter_code
_entity_poly.pdbx_strand_id
1 'polypeptide(L)' 'MSEKQVSASVIRRLPRYYRFLGMLAENGVHRISSGELSSKMGLTASQIRQDLNNFGGFG' A
#
# COMPACT_ATOMS: atom_id res chain seq x y z
N MET A 1 6.06 -19.33 -15.96
CA MET A 1 5.60 -18.66 -14.73
C MET A 1 4.30 -17.96 -15.07
N SER A 2 3.20 -18.27 -14.37
CA SER A 2 1.94 -17.57 -14.60
C SER A 2 2.09 -16.11 -14.17
N GLU A 3 1.85 -15.18 -15.09
CA GLU A 3 1.69 -13.77 -14.72
C GLU A 3 0.50 -13.68 -13.76
N LYS A 4 0.78 -13.51 -12.46
CA LYS A 4 -0.25 -13.17 -11.49
C LYS A 4 -0.80 -11.80 -11.87
N GLN A 5 -1.93 -11.78 -12.56
CA GLN A 5 -2.60 -10.53 -12.86
C GLN A 5 -3.04 -9.87 -11.55
N VAL A 6 -2.56 -8.65 -11.34
CA VAL A 6 -2.99 -7.81 -10.23
C VAL A 6 -4.48 -7.52 -10.40
N SER A 7 -5.28 -7.79 -9.37
CA SER A 7 -6.72 -7.56 -9.46
C SER A 7 -7.05 -6.08 -9.69
N ALA A 8 -8.11 -5.79 -10.46
CA ALA A 8 -8.59 -4.43 -10.68
C ALA A 8 -8.89 -3.67 -9.37
N SER A 9 -9.26 -4.39 -8.30
CA SER A 9 -9.49 -3.79 -6.98
C SER A 9 -8.21 -3.23 -6.36
N VAL A 10 -7.08 -3.93 -6.53
CA VAL A 10 -5.76 -3.49 -6.08
C VAL A 10 -5.32 -2.28 -6.89
N ILE A 11 -5.46 -2.34 -8.22
CA ILE A 11 -5.13 -1.23 -9.12
C ILE A 11 -5.91 0.03 -8.74
N ARG A 12 -7.21 -0.08 -8.44
CA ARG A 12 -8.04 1.05 -7.99
C ARG A 12 -7.58 1.67 -6.66
N ARG A 13 -6.89 0.91 -5.80
CA ARG A 13 -6.34 1.42 -4.53
C ARG A 13 -4.97 2.08 -4.69
N LEU A 14 -4.20 1.77 -5.73
CA LEU A 14 -2.87 2.34 -5.96
C LEU A 14 -2.80 3.87 -5.90
N PRO A 15 -3.72 4.64 -6.53
CA PRO A 15 -3.67 6.09 -6.43
C PRO A 15 -3.85 6.61 -5.00
N ARG A 16 -4.58 5.89 -4.13
CA ARG A 16 -4.72 6.24 -2.71
C ARG A 16 -3.41 5.99 -1.96
N TYR A 17 -2.77 4.85 -2.19
CA TYR A 17 -1.45 4.56 -1.61
C TYR A 17 -0.43 5.62 -2.02
N TYR A 18 -0.34 5.93 -3.32
CA TYR A 18 0.58 6.93 -3.84
C TYR A 18 0.41 8.30 -3.17
N ARG A 19 -0.83 8.81 -3.11
CA ARG A 19 -1.09 10.11 -2.45
C ARG A 19 -0.71 10.12 -0.97
N PHE A 20 -1.08 9.07 -0.23
CA PHE A 20 -0.79 9.00 1.20
C PHE A 20 0.70 8.88 1.49
N LEU A 21 1.40 8.02 0.74
CA LEU A 21 2.85 7.84 0.89
C LEU A 21 3.61 9.10 0.45
N GLY A 22 3.17 9.78 -0.59
CA GLY A 22 3.73 11.08 -1.02
C GLY A 22 3.61 12.13 0.07
N MET A 23 2.42 12.30 0.64
CA MET A 23 2.19 13.22 1.77
C MET A 23 3.06 12.86 2.98
N LEU A 24 3.23 11.57 3.29
CA LEU A 24 4.10 11.13 4.39
C LEU A 24 5.56 11.48 4.11
N ALA A 25 6.03 11.26 2.88
CA ALA A 25 7.38 11.60 2.46
C ALA A 25 7.64 13.13 2.52
N GLU A 26 6.68 13.95 2.08
CA GLU A 26 6.75 15.42 2.18
C GLU A 26 6.83 15.90 3.65
N ASN A 27 6.22 15.16 4.58
CA ASN A 27 6.30 15.42 6.02
C ASN A 27 7.52 14.79 6.71
N GLY A 28 8.51 14.29 5.94
CA GLY A 28 9.74 13.71 6.48
C GLY A 28 9.58 12.31 7.08
N VAL A 29 8.46 11.63 6.85
CA VAL A 29 8.26 10.26 7.31
C VAL A 29 8.94 9.29 6.34
N HIS A 30 10.08 8.73 6.78
CA HIS A 30 10.86 7.79 5.96
C HIS A 30 10.45 6.32 6.11
N ARG A 31 9.75 5.97 7.20
CA ARG A 31 9.25 4.62 7.47
C ARG A 31 7.86 4.68 8.08
N ILE A 32 7.02 3.73 7.69
CA ILE A 32 5.67 3.56 8.25
C ILE A 32 5.31 2.07 8.26
N SER A 33 4.64 1.61 9.31
CA SER A 33 4.13 0.24 9.38
C SER A 33 2.79 0.09 8.65
N SER A 34 2.48 -1.14 8.22
CA SER A 34 1.13 -1.46 7.70
C SER A 34 0.02 -1.20 8.73
N GLY A 35 0.32 -1.26 10.03
CA GLY A 35 -0.61 -0.90 11.11
C GLY A 35 -0.95 0.59 11.12
N GLU A 36 0.05 1.46 11.09
CA GLU A 36 -0.15 2.91 11.07
C GLU A 36 -0.80 3.39 9.76
N LEU A 37 -0.46 2.76 8.63
CA LEU A 37 -1.09 3.07 7.36
C LEU A 37 -2.57 2.63 7.35
N SER A 38 -2.89 1.53 8.03
CA SER A 38 -4.26 1.00 8.11
C SER A 38 -5.23 1.94 8.82
N SER A 39 -4.81 2.53 9.95
CA SER A 39 -5.63 3.47 10.72
C SER A 39 -5.92 4.76 9.95
N LYS A 40 -4.98 5.22 9.12
CA LYS A 40 -5.14 6.42 8.28
C LYS A 40 -5.98 6.17 7.02
N MET A 41 -5.89 4.99 6.41
CA MET A 41 -6.54 4.70 5.13
C MET A 41 -7.93 4.04 5.26
N GLY A 42 -8.30 3.60 6.45
CA GLY A 42 -9.54 2.84 6.69
C GLY A 42 -9.51 1.45 6.04
N LEU A 43 -8.33 0.85 5.99
CA LEU A 43 -8.10 -0.51 5.49
C LEU A 43 -7.59 -1.38 6.63
N THR A 44 -7.59 -2.71 6.46
CA THR A 44 -6.87 -3.57 7.41
C THR A 44 -5.40 -3.63 7.04
N ALA A 45 -4.52 -3.78 8.04
CA ALA A 45 -3.09 -3.95 7.79
C ALA A 45 -2.79 -5.17 6.90
N SER A 46 -3.61 -6.22 6.98
CA SER A 46 -3.51 -7.40 6.12
C SER A 46 -3.78 -7.08 4.65
N GLN A 47 -4.84 -6.29 4.37
CA GLN A 47 -5.17 -5.88 3.01
C GLN A 47 -4.04 -5.05 2.39
N ILE A 48 -3.46 -4.13 3.16
CA ILE A 48 -2.33 -3.31 2.71
C ILE A 48 -1.14 -4.19 2.34
N ARG A 49 -0.76 -5.14 3.21
CA ARG A 49 0.34 -6.07 2.93
C ARG A 49 0.06 -6.91 1.69
N GLN A 50 -1.13 -7.47 1.56
CA GLN A 50 -1.50 -8.25 0.37
C GLN A 50 -1.45 -7.41 -0.90
N ASP A 51 -1.99 -6.19 -0.87
CA ASP A 51 -1.99 -5.27 -2.00
C ASP A 51 -0.57 -4.98 -2.47
N LEU A 52 0.29 -4.52 -1.55
CA LEU A 52 1.67 -4.14 -1.87
C LEU A 52 2.51 -5.36 -2.28
N ASN A 53 2.30 -6.53 -1.66
CA ASN A 53 2.98 -7.76 -2.03
C ASN A 53 2.72 -8.23 -3.48
N ASN A 54 1.70 -7.71 -4.16
CA ASN A 54 1.53 -7.95 -5.60
C ASN A 54 2.63 -7.29 -6.45
N PHE A 55 3.35 -6.31 -5.91
CA PHE A 55 4.37 -5.53 -6.62
C PHE A 55 5.80 -5.74 -6.07
N GLY A 56 5.96 -6.64 -5.10
CA GLY A 56 7.24 -6.92 -4.44
C GLY A 56 7.11 -7.10 -2.92
N GLY A 57 8.09 -7.72 -2.29
CA GLY A 57 8.14 -7.84 -0.82
C GLY A 57 8.63 -6.54 -0.20
N PHE A 58 7.71 -5.62 0.13
CA PHE A 58 8.05 -4.37 0.80
C PHE A 58 8.07 -4.60 2.32
N GLY A 59 9.27 -4.73 2.87
CA GLY A 59 9.56 -4.94 4.30
C GLY A 59 10.96 -4.48 4.64
#